data_AF-R7C3G6-F1
#
_entry.id   AF-R7C3G6-F1
#
_cell.length_a   1.000
_cell.length_b   1.000
_cell.length_c   1.000
_cell.angle_alpha   90.00
_cell.angle_beta   90.00
_cell.angle_gamma   90.00
#
_symmetry.space_group_name_H-M   'P 1'
#
loop_
_entity.id
_entity.type
_entity.pdbx_description
1 polymer ?
#
loop_
_entity_poly.entity_id
_entity_poly.type
_entity_poly.pdbx_seq_one_letter_code
_entity_poly.pdbx_strand_id
1 'polypeptide(L)'
;MAQMTVRIDDNLKVQAEMLFAEICMPLSTAVTIFLKQAVRSNGMPFPLKADPFFSAENPACLLKAKERMKRQSGPHSDAEAHSSRKATKSPGIRRHPGLASTSASKRPPFEYQASFASNASASA
;
A
#
# COMPACT_ATOMS: atom_id res chain seq x y z
N MET A 1 26.82 -21.05 -8.84
CA MET A 1 26.68 -19.61 -9.12
C MET A 1 25.36 -19.40 -9.84
N ALA A 2 24.57 -18.39 -9.46
CA ALA A 2 23.32 -18.06 -10.15
C ALA A 2 23.60 -17.10 -11.31
N GLN A 3 22.78 -17.14 -12.36
CA GLN A 3 22.86 -16.25 -13.53
C GLN A 3 21.61 -15.37 -13.59
N MET A 4 21.77 -14.11 -13.97
CA MET A 4 20.68 -13.14 -14.10
C MET A 4 20.82 -12.36 -15.40
N THR A 5 19.74 -12.28 -16.18
CA THR A 5 19.66 -11.48 -17.41
C THR A 5 18.60 -10.41 -17.22
N VAL A 6 18.95 -9.14 -17.43
CA VAL A 6 18.04 -8.01 -17.27
C VAL A 6 18.03 -7.20 -18.56
N ARG A 7 16.83 -6.84 -19.04
CA ARG A 7 16.64 -5.92 -20.16
C ARG A 7 16.57 -4.51 -19.58
N ILE A 8 17.42 -3.61 -20.07
CA ILE A 8 17.48 -2.21 -19.69
C ILE A 8 17.58 -1.36 -20.96
N ASP A 9 17.20 -0.10 -20.85
CA ASP A 9 17.41 0.87 -21.92
C ASP A 9 18.91 1.07 -22.20
N ASP A 10 19.28 1.22 -23.47
CA ASP A 10 20.68 1.33 -23.89
C ASP A 10 21.33 2.61 -23.36
N ASN A 11 20.61 3.73 -23.34
CA ASN A 11 21.14 4.98 -22.79
C ASN A 11 21.32 4.87 -21.28
N LEU A 12 20.37 4.25 -20.58
CA LEU A 12 20.48 4.01 -19.14
C LEU A 12 21.70 3.14 -18.81
N LYS A 13 21.98 2.10 -19.61
CA LYS A 13 23.17 1.27 -19.44
C LYS A 13 24.45 2.09 -19.56
N VAL A 14 24.57 2.89 -20.61
CA VAL A 14 25.75 3.74 -20.86
C VAL A 14 25.95 4.73 -19.71
N GLN A 15 24.89 5.40 -19.27
CA GLN A 15 24.95 6.35 -18.15
C GLN A 15 25.39 5.66 -16.85
N ALA A 16 24.86 4.46 -16.56
CA ALA A 16 25.25 3.71 -15.38
C ALA A 16 26.72 3.26 -15.44
N GLU A 17 27.19 2.78 -16.58
CA GLU A 17 28.58 2.37 -16.77
C GLU A 17 29.55 3.54 -16.60
N MET A 18 29.23 4.72 -17.14
CA MET A 18 30.03 5.93 -16.95
C MET A 18 30.11 6.33 -15.48
N LEU A 19 28.97 6.38 -14.78
CA LEU A 19 28.91 6.73 -13.37
C LEU A 19 29.72 5.75 -12.50
N PHE A 20 29.61 4.44 -12.75
CA PHE A 20 30.33 3.46 -11.95
C PHE A 20 31.82 3.37 -12.30
N ALA A 21 32.21 3.74 -13.51
CA ALA A 21 33.62 3.86 -13.90
C ALA A 21 34.35 4.95 -13.11
N GLU A 22 33.68 6.07 -12.78
CA GLU A 22 34.25 7.15 -11.95
C GLU A 22 34.62 6.67 -10.54
N ILE A 23 33.88 5.69 -10.00
CA ILE A 23 34.14 5.09 -8.70
C ILE A 23 34.91 3.76 -8.79
N CYS A 24 35.52 3.47 -9.94
CA CYS A 24 36.29 2.26 -10.22
C CYS A 24 35.53 0.95 -9.94
N MET A 25 34.24 0.89 -10.31
CA MET A 25 33.38 -0.26 -10.07
C MET A 25 32.69 -0.74 -11.36
N PRO A 26 32.73 -2.04 -11.69
CA PRO A 26 31.95 -2.55 -12.81
C PRO A 26 30.46 -2.65 -12.44
N LEU A 27 29.59 -2.46 -13.44
CA LEU A 27 28.13 -2.46 -13.26
C LEU A 27 27.61 -3.74 -12.57
N SER A 28 28.19 -4.90 -12.86
CA SER A 28 27.83 -6.18 -12.23
C SER A 28 28.07 -6.21 -10.71
N THR A 29 29.16 -5.60 -10.25
CA THR A 29 29.46 -5.45 -8.81
C THR A 29 28.47 -4.50 -8.15
N ALA A 30 28.16 -3.38 -8.81
CA ALA A 30 27.17 -2.41 -8.31
C ALA A 30 25.78 -3.05 -8.13
N VAL A 31 25.31 -3.82 -9.13
CA VAL A 31 24.04 -4.57 -9.04
C VAL A 31 24.07 -5.59 -7.90
N THR A 32 25.18 -6.30 -7.71
CA THR A 32 25.33 -7.26 -6.60
C THR A 32 25.27 -6.57 -5.24
N ILE A 33 25.91 -5.41 -5.09
CA ILE A 33 25.85 -4.61 -3.87
C ILE A 33 24.41 -4.16 -3.62
N PHE A 34 23.73 -3.64 -4.64
CA PHE A 34 22.34 -3.22 -4.55
C PHE A 34 21.43 -4.34 -4.02
N LEU A 35 21.53 -5.54 -4.59
CA LEU A 35 20.73 -6.70 -4.17
C LEU A 35 21.05 -7.10 -2.72
N LYS A 36 22.34 -7.10 -2.33
CA LYS A 36 22.73 -7.38 -0.95
C LYS A 36 22.17 -6.35 0.02
N GLN A 37 22.16 -5.06 -0.34
CA GLN A 37 21.59 -4.02 0.51
C GLN A 37 20.07 -4.14 0.63
N ALA A 38 19.39 -4.48 -0.46
CA ALA A 38 17.95 -4.70 -0.45
C ALA A 38 17.57 -5.87 0.49
N VAL A 39 18.31 -6.98 0.42
CA VAL A 39 18.12 -8.13 1.33
C VAL A 39 18.42 -7.75 2.78
N ARG A 40 19.50 -7.00 3.04
CA ARG A 40 19.88 -6.59 4.40
C ARG A 40 18.87 -5.64 5.05
N SER A 41 18.23 -4.79 4.25
CA SER A 41 17.25 -3.80 4.72
C SER A 41 15.81 -4.32 4.69
N ASN A 42 15.57 -5.52 4.15
CA ASN A 42 14.24 -6.05 3.85
C ASN A 42 13.36 -5.03 3.08
N GLY A 43 13.96 -4.33 2.11
CA GLY A 43 13.29 -3.25 1.41
C GLY A 43 14.15 -2.62 0.32
N MET A 44 13.71 -1.48 -0.21
CA MET A 44 14.51 -0.70 -1.16
C MET A 44 15.65 0.01 -0.43
N PRO A 45 16.91 -0.09 -0.90
CA PRO A 45 18.07 0.49 -0.22
C PRO A 45 18.21 2.01 -0.45
N PHE A 46 17.15 2.67 -0.92
CA PHE A 46 17.05 4.12 -1.07
C PHE A 46 15.64 4.60 -0.68
N PRO A 47 15.48 5.84 -0.18
CA PRO A 47 14.17 6.40 0.14
C PRO A 47 13.29 6.57 -1.11
N LEU A 48 12.06 6.08 -1.05
CA LEU A 48 11.07 6.24 -2.12
C LEU A 48 10.37 7.60 -1.97
N LYS A 49 10.74 8.57 -2.82
CA LYS A 49 10.16 9.93 -2.78
C LYS A 49 8.74 10.02 -3.37
N ALA A 50 8.33 9.05 -4.19
CA ALA A 50 7.08 9.08 -4.94
C ALA A 50 5.95 8.25 -4.31
N ASP A 51 6.15 7.66 -3.13
CA ASP A 51 5.13 6.83 -2.50
C ASP A 51 4.11 7.70 -1.74
N PRO A 52 2.81 7.69 -2.11
CA PRO A 52 1.76 8.37 -1.35
C PRO A 52 1.72 7.93 0.12
N PHE A 53 2.07 6.67 0.40
CA PHE A 53 2.05 6.09 1.74
C PHE A 53 3.20 6.59 2.62
N PHE A 54 4.38 6.89 2.08
CA PHE A 54 5.49 7.44 2.88
C PHE A 54 5.64 8.97 2.74
N SER A 55 4.63 9.65 2.17
CA SER A 55 4.54 11.11 2.17
C SER A 55 4.52 11.66 3.60
N ALA A 56 5.02 12.89 3.81
CA ALA A 56 5.16 13.49 5.15
C ALA A 56 3.84 13.55 5.95
N GLU A 57 2.70 13.49 5.28
CA GLU A 57 1.37 13.55 5.88
C GLU A 57 0.95 12.23 6.57
N ASN A 58 1.36 11.07 6.03
CA ASN A 58 0.95 9.77 6.58
C ASN A 58 1.57 9.47 7.96
N PRO A 59 2.88 9.69 8.22
CA PRO A 59 3.47 9.53 9.55
C PRO A 59 2.73 10.32 10.63
N ALA A 60 2.30 11.54 10.32
CA ALA A 60 1.56 12.37 11.27
C ALA A 60 0.20 11.76 11.62
N CYS A 61 -0.50 11.18 10.64
CA CYS A 61 -1.77 10.48 10.87
C CYS A 61 -1.57 9.22 11.71
N LEU A 62 -0.56 8.42 11.38
CA LEU A 62 -0.21 7.18 12.11
C LEU A 62 0.19 7.46 13.57
N LEU A 63 0.95 8.53 13.83
CA LEU A 63 1.31 8.95 15.18
C LEU A 63 0.08 9.40 15.99
N LYS A 64 -0.82 10.17 15.38
CA LYS A 64 -2.09 10.56 16.02
C LYS A 64 -2.96 9.35 16.33
N ALA A 65 -3.05 8.38 15.42
CA ALA A 65 -3.79 7.15 15.63
C ALA A 65 -3.18 6.30 16.77
N LYS A 66 -1.84 6.17 16.81
CA LYS A 66 -1.11 5.50 17.89
C LYS A 66 -1.38 6.14 19.24
N GLU A 67 -1.41 7.46 19.31
CA GLU A 67 -1.68 8.20 20.55
C GLU A 67 -3.12 8.02 21.03
N ARG A 68 -4.10 8.00 20.11
CA ARG A 68 -5.50 7.69 20.43
C ARG A 68 -5.65 6.28 21.02
N MET A 69 -5.00 5.30 20.41
CA MET A 69 -5.02 3.91 20.87
C MET A 69 -4.35 3.75 22.25
N LYS A 70 -3.20 4.40 22.48
CA LYS A 70 -2.54 4.38 23.80
C LYS A 70 -3.40 4.98 24.91
N ARG A 71 -4.17 6.03 24.60
CA ARG A 71 -5.11 6.65 25.56
C ARG A 71 -6.35 5.80 25.83
N GLN A 72 -6.80 5.04 24.84
CA GLN A 72 -7.97 4.16 24.95
C GLN A 72 -7.62 2.77 25.50
N SER A 73 -6.36 2.34 25.39
CA SER A 73 -5.82 1.13 26.03
C SER A 73 -5.45 1.39 27.49
N GLY A 74 -6.39 1.90 28.28
CA GLY A 74 -6.37 1.64 29.73
C GLY A 74 -6.70 0.15 29.97
N PRO A 75 -6.35 -0.45 31.12
CA PRO A 75 -6.73 -1.83 31.39
C PRO A 75 -8.25 -1.91 31.22
N HIS A 76 -8.72 -2.82 30.36
CA HIS A 76 -10.07 -3.33 30.48
C HIS A 76 -10.14 -3.94 31.89
N SER A 77 -10.55 -3.13 32.87
CA SER A 77 -11.08 -3.67 34.09
C SER A 77 -12.35 -4.38 33.64
N ASP A 78 -12.32 -5.70 33.73
CA ASP A 78 -13.50 -6.54 33.72
C ASP A 78 -14.36 -6.15 34.93
N ALA A 79 -15.05 -5.01 34.81
CA ALA A 79 -16.08 -4.60 35.75
C ALA A 79 -17.36 -5.29 35.27
N GLU A 80 -17.50 -6.57 35.62
CA GLU A 80 -18.79 -7.23 35.72
C GLU A 80 -19.66 -6.47 36.73
N ALA A 81 -20.29 -5.40 36.27
CA ALA A 81 -21.44 -4.81 36.92
C ALA A 81 -22.67 -5.64 36.53
N HIS A 82 -22.73 -6.89 37.01
CA HIS A 82 -23.99 -7.60 37.15
C HIS A 82 -24.79 -6.93 38.27
N SER A 83 -25.60 -5.92 37.94
CA SER A 83 -26.79 -5.65 38.74
C SER A 83 -27.88 -4.94 37.95
N SER A 84 -28.95 -5.70 37.75
CA SER A 84 -30.33 -5.22 37.75
C SER A 84 -30.84 -4.46 36.52
N ARG A 85 -31.39 -5.26 35.59
CA ARG A 85 -32.50 -4.86 34.74
C ARG A 85 -33.59 -4.20 35.61
N LYS A 86 -33.82 -2.90 35.45
CA LYS A 86 -35.17 -2.34 35.68
C LYS A 86 -35.81 -2.12 34.32
N ALA A 87 -36.75 -3.01 34.01
CA ALA A 87 -37.70 -2.85 32.93
C ALA A 87 -38.52 -1.57 33.18
N THR A 88 -38.23 -0.50 32.45
CA THR A 88 -39.17 0.60 32.26
C THR A 88 -39.83 0.42 30.90
N LYS A 89 -41.14 0.20 30.97
CA LYS A 89 -42.06 -0.08 29.87
C LYS A 89 -42.01 1.07 28.85
N SER A 90 -41.36 0.86 27.70
CA SER A 90 -41.44 1.82 26.58
C SER A 90 -42.87 1.85 26.04
N PRO A 91 -43.51 3.02 25.89
CA PRO A 91 -44.83 3.12 25.28
C PRO A 91 -44.71 2.78 23.78
N GLY A 92 -45.59 1.90 23.32
CA GLY A 92 -45.57 1.37 21.96
C GLY A 92 -45.65 2.44 20.88
N ILE A 93 -44.67 2.43 19.97
CA ILE A 93 -44.72 3.19 18.73
C ILE A 93 -45.57 2.38 17.73
N ARG A 94 -46.71 2.96 17.35
CA ARG A 94 -47.61 2.45 16.29
C ARG A 94 -46.82 2.25 15.00
N ARG A 95 -46.82 1.02 14.48
CA ARG A 95 -46.24 0.71 13.16
C ARG A 95 -47.10 1.36 12.08
N HIS A 96 -46.54 2.33 11.37
CA HIS A 96 -47.09 2.81 10.11
C HIS A 96 -46.73 1.82 9.00
N PRO A 97 -47.65 1.40 8.12
CA PRO A 97 -47.32 0.50 7.03
C PRO A 97 -46.78 1.30 5.83
N GLY A 98 -45.73 0.76 5.21
CA GLY A 98 -45.38 1.06 3.82
C GLY A 98 -44.31 2.13 3.63
N LEU A 99 -43.15 1.70 3.15
CA LEU A 99 -42.49 2.21 1.95
C LEU A 99 -41.32 1.27 1.63
N ALA A 100 -41.45 0.53 0.52
CA ALA A 100 -40.45 -0.38 0.02
C ALA A 100 -39.21 0.40 -0.45
N SER A 101 -38.04 0.09 0.10
CA SER A 101 -36.77 0.58 -0.44
C SER A 101 -36.29 -0.36 -1.55
N THR A 102 -36.78 -0.15 -2.75
CA THR A 102 -36.06 -0.54 -3.96
C THR A 102 -34.98 0.49 -4.24
N SER A 103 -33.71 0.15 -4.07
CA SER A 103 -32.68 0.64 -5.00
C SER A 103 -31.44 -0.25 -4.91
N ALA A 104 -31.32 -1.11 -5.91
CA ALA A 104 -30.08 -1.73 -6.33
C ALA A 104 -28.97 -0.67 -6.46
N SER A 105 -27.89 -0.81 -5.69
CA SER A 105 -26.62 -0.14 -6.00
C SER A 105 -25.69 -1.20 -6.57
N LYS A 106 -25.72 -1.31 -7.89
CA LYS A 106 -24.77 -2.05 -8.73
C LYS A 106 -23.36 -1.53 -8.43
N ARG A 107 -22.51 -2.35 -7.79
CA ARG A 107 -21.06 -2.18 -7.90
C ARG A 107 -20.64 -2.78 -9.25
N PRO A 108 -20.10 -2.01 -10.21
CA PRO A 108 -19.52 -2.60 -11.40
C PRO A 108 -18.19 -3.32 -11.04
N PRO A 109 -17.87 -4.46 -11.67
CA PRO A 109 -16.57 -5.09 -11.52
C PRO A 109 -15.52 -4.26 -12.25
N PHE A 110 -14.35 -4.09 -11.62
CA PHE A 110 -13.22 -3.33 -12.15
C PHE A 110 -12.59 -4.12 -13.30
N GLU A 111 -12.91 -3.76 -14.56
CA GLU A 111 -12.25 -4.31 -15.74
C GLU A 111 -10.85 -3.68 -15.90
N TYR A 112 -9.83 -4.54 -15.85
CA TYR A 112 -8.45 -4.18 -16.16
C TYR A 112 -8.28 -4.18 -17.69
N GLN A 113 -8.34 -3.01 -18.34
CA GLN A 113 -8.00 -2.91 -19.77
C GLN A 113 -6.49 -3.05 -19.95
N ALA A 114 -6.08 -4.19 -20.48
CA ALA A 114 -4.75 -4.41 -21.03
C ALA A 114 -4.69 -3.80 -22.44
N SER A 115 -3.98 -2.68 -22.58
CA SER A 115 -3.66 -2.08 -23.88
C SER A 115 -2.46 -2.80 -24.50
N PHE A 116 -2.69 -3.95 -25.15
CA PHE A 116 -1.78 -4.46 -26.18
C PHE A 116 -2.21 -3.85 -27.52
N ALA A 117 -1.48 -2.82 -27.96
CA ALA A 117 -1.53 -2.39 -29.35
C ALA A 117 -0.18 -2.73 -30.00
N SER A 118 -0.24 -3.79 -30.79
CA SER A 118 0.64 -4.08 -31.92
C SER A 118 0.94 -2.84 -32.75
N ASN A 119 2.18 -2.72 -33.24
CA ASN A 119 2.42 -2.32 -34.62
C ASN A 119 3.73 -2.95 -35.09
N ALA A 120 3.57 -3.99 -35.90
CA ALA A 120 4.60 -4.51 -36.77
C ALA A 120 4.32 -4.02 -38.20
N SER A 121 5.39 -3.82 -38.96
CA SER A 121 5.45 -3.69 -40.43
C SER A 121 5.13 -2.33 -41.05
N ALA A 122 6.19 -1.63 -41.46
CA ALA A 122 6.31 -1.20 -42.86
C ALA A 122 7.79 -1.11 -43.24
N SER A 123 8.26 -2.09 -44.01
CA SER A 123 9.45 -2.00 -44.85
C SER A 123 9.02 -1.59 -46.26
N ALA A 124 9.62 -0.53 -46.80
CA ALA A 124 9.96 -0.34 -48.22
C ALA A 124 10.87 0.88 -48.33
#